data_AF-A0A429IS54-F1
#
_entry.id   AF-A0A429IS54-F1
#
_cell.length_a   1.000
_cell.length_b   1.000
_cell.length_c   1.000
_cell.angle_alpha   90.00
_cell.angle_beta   90.00
_cell.angle_gamma   90.00
#
_symmetry.space_group_name_H-M   'P 1'
#
loop_
_entity.id
_entity.type
_entity.pdbx_description
1 polymer ?
#
loop_
_entity_poly.entity_id
_entity_poly.type
_entity_poly.pdbx_seq_one_letter_code
_entity_poly.pdbx_strand_id
1 'polypeptide(L)' 'MNDAPKNPDPVPERTTGLEPGGGVPPGETPPAEGSTPDAGPLETHNPTRGWSKGPLLALAVVVVLVAAFFIARIWGA' A
#
# COMPACT_ATOMS: atom_id res chain seq x y z
N MET A 1 -14.39 29.49 3.77
CA MET A 1 -14.50 28.43 2.76
C MET A 1 -13.18 28.35 2.01
N ASN A 2 -12.38 27.32 2.25
CA ASN A 2 -11.17 27.03 1.47
C ASN A 2 -11.52 25.90 0.51
N ASP A 3 -12.28 26.23 -0.53
CA ASP A 3 -12.68 25.28 -1.58
C ASP A 3 -11.60 25.26 -2.66
N ALA A 4 -10.37 24.87 -2.28
CA ALA A 4 -9.41 24.48 -3.30
C ALA A 4 -10.04 23.32 -4.07
N PRO A 5 -10.27 23.44 -5.39
CA PRO A 5 -10.85 22.35 -6.15
C PRO A 5 -9.95 21.13 -5.96
N LYS A 6 -10.55 20.01 -5.55
CA LYS A 6 -9.88 18.70 -5.42
C LYS A 6 -9.57 18.11 -6.81
N ASN A 7 -9.40 18.97 -7.81
CA ASN A 7 -9.06 18.60 -9.17
C ASN A 7 -7.53 18.53 -9.24
N PRO A 8 -6.94 17.36 -9.55
CA PRO A 8 -5.50 17.25 -9.71
C PRO A 8 -5.00 17.96 -10.97
N ASP A 9 -5.90 18.43 -11.84
CA ASP A 9 -5.49 19.08 -13.08
C ASP A 9 -4.74 20.39 -12.82
N PRO A 10 -3.63 20.62 -13.54
CA PRO A 10 -2.92 21.89 -13.49
C PRO A 10 -3.82 23.04 -13.95
N VAL A 11 -3.81 24.15 -13.20
CA VAL A 11 -4.57 25.36 -13.56
C VAL A 11 -3.86 26.12 -14.69
N PRO A 12 -4.51 26.43 -15.82
CA PRO A 12 -3.87 27.09 -16.96
C PRO A 12 -3.13 28.39 -16.61
N GLU A 13 -3.68 29.18 -15.69
CA GLU A 13 -3.09 30.44 -15.22
C GLU A 13 -1.75 30.29 -14.49
N ARG A 14 -1.41 29.08 -14.02
CA ARG A 14 -0.15 28.79 -13.32
C ARG A 14 0.70 27.72 -13.98
N THR A 15 0.32 27.29 -15.18
CA THR A 15 1.00 26.21 -15.90
C THR A 15 1.41 26.72 -17.27
N THR A 16 2.71 26.95 -17.45
CA THR A 16 3.25 27.52 -18.69
C THR A 16 2.94 26.61 -19.88
N GLY A 17 2.40 27.19 -20.95
CA GLY A 17 2.07 26.48 -22.18
C GLY A 17 0.77 25.70 -22.15
N LEU A 18 0.03 25.67 -21.03
CA LEU A 18 -1.24 24.95 -20.93
C LEU A 18 -2.39 25.81 -21.47
N GLU A 19 -2.99 25.42 -22.60
CA GLU A 19 -4.22 26.05 -23.08
C GLU A 19 -5.42 25.73 -22.17
N PRO A 20 -6.47 26.56 -22.16
CA PRO A 20 -7.69 26.32 -21.37
C PRO A 20 -8.38 24.96 -21.64
N GLY A 21 -8.06 24.29 -22.75
CA GLY A 21 -8.53 22.95 -23.10
C GLY A 21 -7.66 21.79 -22.58
N GLY A 22 -6.61 22.05 -21.81
CA GLY A 22 -5.71 21.02 -21.24
C GLY A 22 -4.60 20.54 -22.17
N GLY A 23 -4.44 21.16 -23.34
CA GLY A 23 -3.36 20.87 -24.30
C GLY A 23 -2.11 21.73 -24.07
N VAL A 24 -1.05 21.41 -24.82
CA VAL A 24 0.14 22.27 -24.99
C VAL A 24 0.49 22.36 -26.49
N PRO A 25 1.22 23.38 -26.95
CA PRO A 25 1.69 23.47 -28.32
C PRO A 25 2.57 22.27 -28.74
N PRO A 26 2.58 21.90 -30.03
CA PRO A 26 3.44 20.84 -30.53
C PRO A 26 4.93 21.11 -30.27
N GLY A 27 5.63 20.14 -29.66
CA GLY A 27 7.05 20.26 -29.31
C GLY A 27 7.33 20.60 -27.84
N GLU A 28 6.32 21.05 -27.10
CA GLU A 28 6.37 21.17 -25.64
C GLU A 28 6.09 19.81 -24.98
N THR A 29 6.63 19.57 -23.79
CA THR A 29 6.27 18.38 -23.01
C THR A 29 4.91 18.63 -22.36
N PRO A 30 3.89 17.76 -22.57
CA PRO A 30 2.61 17.90 -21.89
C PRO A 30 2.77 17.95 -20.36
N PRO A 31 1.84 18.59 -19.62
CA PRO A 31 1.88 18.60 -18.17
C PRO A 31 1.86 17.17 -17.65
N ALA A 32 2.53 16.92 -16.52
CA ALA A 32 2.45 15.64 -15.86
C ALA A 32 0.97 15.32 -15.56
N GLU A 33 0.49 14.18 -16.07
CA GLU A 33 -0.84 13.69 -15.72
C GLU A 33 -0.88 13.48 -14.20
N GLY A 34 -1.84 14.12 -13.54
CA GLY A 34 -2.05 13.93 -12.11
C GLY A 34 -2.38 12.46 -11.84
N SER A 35 -1.50 11.75 -11.14
CA SER A 35 -1.83 10.40 -10.63
C SER A 35 -3.06 10.49 -9.72
N THR A 36 -3.91 9.47 -9.74
CA THR A 36 -5.08 9.42 -8.86
C THR A 36 -4.62 9.48 -7.39
N PRO A 37 -4.99 10.52 -6.61
CA PRO A 37 -4.63 10.63 -5.21
C PRO A 37 -5.49 9.68 -4.37
N ASP A 38 -5.31 8.38 -4.59
CA ASP A 38 -5.84 7.22 -3.82
C ASP A 38 -5.49 5.87 -4.51
N ALA A 39 -4.61 5.84 -5.53
CA ALA A 39 -4.25 4.60 -6.23
C ALA A 39 -3.37 3.64 -5.41
N GLY A 40 -2.95 4.06 -4.21
CA GLY A 40 -2.24 3.19 -3.27
C GLY A 40 -3.21 2.24 -2.56
N PRO A 41 -2.74 1.08 -2.07
CA PRO A 41 -3.56 0.24 -1.21
C PRO A 41 -4.10 1.05 -0.02
N LEU A 42 -5.39 0.84 0.29
CA LEU A 42 -6.00 1.41 1.48
C LEU A 42 -5.37 0.74 2.70
N GLU A 43 -4.42 1.43 3.33
CA GLU A 43 -3.72 0.99 4.54
C GLU A 43 -4.64 1.14 5.76
N THR A 44 -5.81 0.50 5.71
CA THR A 44 -6.81 0.42 6.78
C THR A 44 -6.43 -0.63 7.82
N HIS A 45 -5.63 -1.63 7.44
CA HIS A 45 -5.34 -2.80 8.26
C HIS A 45 -3.84 -3.06 8.37
N ASN A 46 -3.15 -2.19 9.10
CA ASN A 46 -1.81 -2.48 9.61
C ASN A 46 -1.93 -2.90 11.09
N PRO A 47 -1.90 -4.20 11.41
CA PRO A 47 -2.06 -4.66 12.79
C PRO A 47 -1.01 -4.01 13.69
N THR A 48 -1.41 -3.63 14.90
CA THR A 48 -0.55 -2.91 15.83
C THR A 48 0.70 -3.73 16.17
N ARG A 49 1.81 -3.04 16.41
CA ARG A 49 3.10 -3.64 16.77
C ARG A 49 2.92 -4.63 17.93
N GLY A 50 3.17 -5.92 17.68
CA GLY A 50 3.04 -6.98 18.69
C GLY A 50 2.05 -8.10 18.35
N TRP A 51 1.20 -7.91 17.35
CA TRP A 51 0.27 -8.94 16.87
C TRP A 51 0.95 -10.24 16.42
N SER A 52 2.20 -10.17 15.95
CA SER A 52 2.99 -11.34 15.52
C SER A 52 3.25 -12.35 16.64
N LYS A 53 3.20 -11.95 17.93
CA LYS A 53 3.53 -12.83 19.06
C LYS A 53 2.53 -13.98 19.22
N GLY A 54 1.24 -13.73 18.97
CA GLY A 54 0.19 -14.74 19.11
C GLY A 54 0.37 -15.90 18.11
N PRO A 55 0.39 -15.63 16.79
CA PRO A 55 0.65 -16.64 15.77
C PRO A 55 2.01 -17.33 15.94
N LEU A 56 3.06 -16.60 16.32
CA LEU A 56 4.39 -17.17 16.54
C LEU A 56 4.40 -18.17 17.70
N LEU A 57 3.75 -17.85 18.82
CA LEU A 57 3.63 -18.76 19.97
C LEU A 57 2.80 -20.00 19.61
N ALA A 58 1.68 -19.83 18.92
CA ALA A 58 0.85 -20.94 18.47
C ALA A 58 1.63 -21.90 17.56
N LEU A 59 2.38 -21.36 16.59
CA LEU A 59 3.24 -22.15 15.71
C LEU A 59 4.32 -22.91 16.51
N ALA A 60 4.99 -22.24 17.45
CA ALA A 60 6.02 -22.87 18.28
C ALA A 60 5.45 -24.04 19.09
N VAL A 61 4.25 -23.90 19.67
CA VAL A 61 3.57 -24.99 20.40
C VAL A 61 3.29 -26.16 19.47
N VAL A 62 2.75 -25.92 18.27
CA VAL A 62 2.46 -26.98 17.30
C VAL A 62 3.72 -27.74 16.92
N VAL A 63 4.83 -27.04 16.65
CA VAL A 63 6.12 -27.66 16.31
C VAL A 63 6.62 -28.55 17.45
N VAL A 64 6.55 -28.08 18.69
CA VAL A 64 6.97 -28.86 19.87
C VAL A 64 6.11 -30.12 20.03
N LEU A 65 4.79 -30.02 19.85
CA LEU A 65 3.89 -31.18 19.93
C LEU A 65 4.18 -32.22 18.86
N VAL A 66 4.40 -31.78 17.62
CA VAL A 66 4.74 -32.67 16.50
C VAL A 66 6.09 -33.36 16.75
N ALA A 67 7.11 -32.62 17.19
CA ALA A 67 8.41 -33.17 17.53
C ALA A 67 8.31 -34.21 18.68
N ALA A 68 7.58 -33.89 19.74
CA ALA A 68 7.35 -34.80 20.86
C ALA A 68 6.63 -36.09 20.42
N PHE A 69 5.65 -35.99 19.53
CA PHE A 69 4.97 -37.16 18.95
C PHE A 69 5.96 -38.08 18.22
N PHE A 70 6.81 -37.53 17.35
CA PHE A 70 7.80 -38.34 16.62
C PHE A 70 8.84 -38.95 17.56
N ILE A 71 9.32 -38.20 18.56
CA ILE A 71 10.25 -38.72 19.57
C ILE A 71 9.63 -39.91 20.31
N ALA A 72 8.39 -39.76 20.81
CA ALA A 72 7.67 -40.84 21.48
C ALA A 72 7.45 -42.04 20.55
N ARG A 73 7.09 -41.79 19.28
CA ARG A 73 6.86 -42.83 18.28
C ARG A 73 8.13 -43.61 17.91
N ILE A 74 9.30 -42.96 17.90
CA ILE A 74 10.60 -43.60 17.62
C ILE A 74 11.07 -44.41 18.84
N TRP A 75 10.91 -43.88 20.05
CA TRP A 75 11.34 -44.55 21.29
C TRP A 75 10.43 -45.72 21.71
N GLY A 76 9.17 -45.72 21.26
CA GLY A 76 8.21 -46.82 21.50
C GLY A 76 8.11 -47.84 20.36
N ALA A 77 9.02 -47.83 19.39
CA ALA A 77 9.14 -48.79 18.29
C ALA A 77 10.14 -49.90 18.62
#